data_AF-A0A9P7AAI5-F1
#
_entry.id   AF-A0A9P7AAI5-F1
#
_cell.length_a   1.000
_cell.length_b   1.000
_cell.length_c   1.000
_cell.angle_alpha   90.00
_cell.angle_beta   90.00
_cell.angle_gamma   90.00
#
_symmetry.space_group_name_H-M   'P 1'
#
loop_
_entity.id
_entity.type
_entity.pdbx_description
1 polymer ?
#
loop_
_entity_poly.entity_id
_entity_poly.type
_entity_poly.pdbx_seq_one_letter_code
_entity_poly.pdbx_strand_id
1 'polypeptide(L)'
;MARGNTSKVKKVRPQLTTCQKAACRAKFIALTDDVNSARTTYMDQVQVLAKKHGHSEHWTRCQLYLGGQTVRRSQRPNAWNAFVHQRLDDINEGLSKGNRWKLTEFIESHKETLCNDYARLSRAQRNNYKVEIIKMRADKQCMVHDNPRVVQRDMQATFAAMDQELFAPTSVLKAFMWLSVVELRTLVVPNFFSEKAEKFVRAVLDLEPRRLALKLEAFAVSGLAEDIPTISREKKSLNQLVSECRTLIQDELVQNPSSIGGCKSVQLLINRLIEETCKWTKLTEEELADRITSNHARQAAGETVYKPRKMRTKKTVEKSAAIVESSSESDENEGDDGDNE
;
A
#
# COMPACT_ATOMS: atom_id res chain seq x y z
N MET A 1 13.44 -35.31 35.11
CA MET A 1 12.33 -34.33 35.31
C MET A 1 11.58 -34.17 34.00
N ALA A 2 10.38 -34.74 33.89
CA ALA A 2 9.59 -34.79 32.66
C ALA A 2 8.86 -33.46 32.41
N ARG A 3 9.07 -32.84 31.25
CA ARG A 3 8.30 -31.66 30.81
C ARG A 3 6.90 -32.11 30.39
N GLY A 4 5.90 -31.79 31.20
CA GLY A 4 4.50 -32.08 30.91
C GLY A 4 4.03 -31.33 29.67
N ASN A 5 3.58 -32.08 28.65
CA ASN A 5 2.86 -31.55 27.50
C ASN A 5 1.51 -30.99 27.95
N THR A 6 1.42 -29.67 28.14
CA THR A 6 0.13 -29.01 28.34
C THR A 6 -0.54 -28.82 26.97
N SER A 7 -1.63 -29.55 26.76
CA SER A 7 -2.46 -29.42 25.57
C SER A 7 -3.05 -28.00 25.54
N LYS A 8 -2.68 -27.22 24.51
CA LYS A 8 -3.24 -25.88 24.31
C LYS A 8 -4.72 -26.01 23.95
N VAL A 9 -5.59 -25.77 24.94
CA VAL A 9 -7.04 -25.68 24.73
C VAL A 9 -7.30 -24.55 23.73
N LYS A 10 -7.84 -24.89 22.56
CA LYS A 10 -8.24 -23.91 21.54
C LYS A 10 -9.42 -23.11 22.09
N LYS A 11 -9.17 -21.84 22.46
CA LYS A 11 -10.25 -20.91 22.82
C LYS A 11 -11.13 -20.68 21.58
N VAL A 12 -12.32 -21.27 21.57
CA VAL A 12 -13.35 -20.99 20.56
C VAL A 12 -13.86 -19.57 20.85
N ARG A 13 -13.68 -18.66 19.89
CA ARG A 13 -14.27 -17.31 20.00
C ARG A 13 -15.76 -17.38 19.65
N PRO A 14 -16.65 -16.76 20.41
CA PRO A 14 -18.07 -16.71 20.09
C PRO A 14 -18.28 -16.06 18.73
N GLN A 15 -19.15 -16.64 17.90
CA GLN A 15 -19.50 -16.07 16.61
C GLN A 15 -20.47 -14.91 16.81
N LEU A 16 -20.19 -13.78 16.15
CA LEU A 16 -21.10 -12.63 16.12
C LEU A 16 -22.43 -13.04 15.46
N THR A 17 -23.54 -12.62 16.07
CA THR A 17 -24.88 -12.82 15.52
C THR A 17 -25.08 -12.00 14.24
N THR A 18 -26.06 -12.36 13.41
CA THR A 18 -26.39 -11.61 12.18
C THR A 18 -26.71 -10.16 12.47
N CYS A 19 -27.44 -9.88 13.56
CA CYS A 19 -27.76 -8.52 14.00
C CYS A 19 -26.51 -7.74 14.41
N GLN A 20 -25.57 -8.36 15.13
CA GLN A 20 -24.30 -7.71 15.49
C GLN A 20 -23.46 -7.40 14.24
N LYS A 21 -23.39 -8.32 13.27
CA LYS A 21 -22.70 -8.08 12.00
C LYS A 21 -23.34 -6.93 11.22
N ALA A 22 -24.67 -6.85 11.18
CA ALA A 22 -25.39 -5.75 10.53
C ALA A 22 -25.11 -4.40 11.22
N ALA A 23 -25.17 -4.35 12.55
CA ALA A 23 -24.84 -3.15 13.31
C ALA A 23 -23.37 -2.71 13.10
N CYS A 24 -22.42 -3.64 13.06
CA CYS A 24 -21.02 -3.34 12.74
C CYS A 24 -20.86 -2.76 11.33
N ARG A 25 -21.58 -3.30 10.33
CA ARG A 25 -21.57 -2.75 8.96
C ARG A 25 -22.15 -1.34 8.92
N ALA A 26 -23.28 -1.10 9.58
CA ALA A 26 -23.90 0.22 9.63
C ALA A 26 -22.96 1.27 10.26
N LYS A 27 -22.30 0.93 11.36
CA LYS A 27 -21.29 1.82 12.00
C LYS A 27 -20.09 2.09 11.09
N PHE A 28 -19.62 1.08 10.36
CA PHE A 28 -18.51 1.24 9.44
C PHE A 28 -18.88 2.14 8.25
N ILE A 29 -20.09 1.99 7.71
CA ILE A 29 -20.63 2.85 6.64
C ILE A 29 -20.70 4.29 7.14
N ALA A 30 -21.34 4.54 8.29
CA ALA A 30 -21.43 5.87 8.87
C ALA A 30 -20.06 6.53 9.09
N LEU A 31 -19.09 5.79 9.64
CA LEU A 31 -17.72 6.29 9.80
C LEU A 31 -17.06 6.63 8.45
N THR A 32 -17.30 5.82 7.42
CA THR A 32 -16.75 6.06 6.08
C THR A 32 -17.34 7.33 5.49
N ASP A 33 -18.63 7.55 5.66
CA ASP A 33 -19.33 8.75 5.20
C ASP A 33 -18.83 10.00 5.94
N ASP A 34 -18.69 9.93 7.26
CA ASP A 34 -18.12 11.02 8.08
C ASP A 34 -16.70 11.39 7.63
N VAL A 35 -15.84 10.39 7.39
CA VAL A 35 -14.46 10.62 6.91
C VAL A 35 -14.45 11.25 5.52
N ASN A 36 -15.34 10.82 4.62
CA ASN A 36 -15.45 11.42 3.29
C ASN A 36 -15.97 12.86 3.35
N SER A 37 -16.95 13.14 4.19
CA SER A 37 -17.46 14.50 4.44
C SER A 37 -16.39 15.43 5.04
N ALA A 38 -15.56 14.91 5.95
CA ALA A 38 -14.42 15.68 6.48
C ALA A 38 -13.38 15.98 5.39
N ARG A 39 -13.11 15.02 4.49
CA ARG A 39 -12.19 15.21 3.37
C ARG A 39 -12.69 16.25 2.37
N THR A 40 -13.98 16.23 2.01
CA THR A 40 -14.56 17.24 1.10
C THR A 40 -14.48 18.63 1.72
N THR A 41 -14.91 18.79 2.97
CA THR A 41 -14.83 20.05 3.71
C THR A 41 -13.39 20.59 3.75
N TYR A 42 -12.41 19.72 3.99
CA TYR A 42 -11.00 20.09 3.97
C TYR A 42 -10.54 20.58 2.59
N MET A 43 -10.93 19.90 1.51
CA MET A 43 -10.58 20.32 0.15
C MET A 43 -11.24 21.66 -0.23
N ASP A 44 -12.49 21.89 0.18
CA ASP A 44 -13.16 23.17 -0.03
C ASP A 44 -12.41 24.31 0.68
N GLN A 45 -11.96 24.08 1.92
CA GLN A 45 -11.13 25.04 2.66
C GLN A 45 -9.78 25.29 1.98
N VAL A 46 -9.12 24.24 1.47
CA VAL A 46 -7.87 24.37 0.69
C VAL A 46 -8.10 25.25 -0.53
N GLN A 47 -9.20 25.06 -1.27
CA GLN A 47 -9.53 25.85 -2.44
C GLN A 47 -9.80 27.32 -2.10
N VAL A 48 -10.58 27.57 -1.04
CA VAL A 48 -10.87 28.93 -0.57
C VAL A 48 -9.57 29.66 -0.19
N LEU A 49 -8.68 29.00 0.54
CA LEU A 49 -7.39 29.57 0.94
C LEU A 49 -6.44 29.79 -0.24
N ALA A 50 -6.37 28.82 -1.15
CA ALA A 50 -5.57 28.90 -2.38
C ALA A 50 -5.99 30.11 -3.22
N LYS A 51 -7.29 30.28 -3.47
CA LYS A 51 -7.86 31.43 -4.18
C LYS A 51 -7.62 32.75 -3.44
N LYS A 52 -7.85 32.78 -2.12
CA LYS A 52 -7.70 33.99 -1.30
C LYS A 52 -6.27 34.53 -1.29
N HIS A 53 -5.26 33.67 -1.36
CA HIS A 53 -3.85 34.05 -1.25
C HIS A 53 -3.06 33.94 -2.57
N GLY A 54 -3.71 33.54 -3.68
CA GLY A 54 -3.04 33.44 -4.99
C GLY A 54 -2.03 32.29 -5.07
N HIS A 55 -2.28 31.19 -4.36
CA HIS A 55 -1.42 30.00 -4.36
C HIS A 55 -2.11 28.81 -5.04
N SER A 56 -1.33 27.79 -5.41
CA SER A 56 -1.91 26.54 -5.94
C SER A 56 -2.53 25.71 -4.81
N GLU A 57 -3.62 24.98 -5.12
CA GLU A 57 -4.28 24.08 -4.17
C GLU A 57 -3.30 23.05 -3.58
N HIS A 58 -2.39 22.56 -4.43
CA HIS A 58 -1.33 21.64 -4.02
C HIS A 58 -0.45 22.25 -2.92
N TRP A 59 0.05 23.47 -3.14
CA TRP A 59 0.90 24.17 -2.17
C TRP A 59 0.15 24.40 -0.86
N THR A 60 -1.08 24.89 -0.92
CA THR A 60 -1.91 25.15 0.26
C THR A 60 -2.20 23.87 1.06
N ARG A 61 -2.46 22.75 0.36
CA ARG A 61 -2.65 21.43 0.97
C ARG A 61 -1.38 20.96 1.68
N CYS A 62 -0.21 21.10 1.05
CA CYS A 62 1.08 20.78 1.67
C CYS A 62 1.29 21.62 2.93
N GLN A 63 1.01 22.93 2.89
CA GLN A 63 1.16 23.80 4.05
C GLN A 63 0.22 23.45 5.20
N LEU A 64 -1.04 23.07 4.94
CA LEU A 64 -1.97 22.64 5.99
C LEU A 64 -1.56 21.29 6.62
N TYR A 65 -1.11 20.34 5.79
CA TYR A 65 -0.67 19.02 6.27
C TYR A 65 0.65 19.11 7.04
N LEU A 66 1.64 19.80 6.47
CA LEU A 66 2.96 19.97 7.09
C LEU A 66 2.87 20.93 8.29
N GLY A 67 2.01 21.94 8.24
CA GLY A 67 1.90 22.97 9.26
C GLY A 67 1.58 22.45 10.66
N GLY A 68 0.91 21.29 10.79
CA GLY A 68 0.63 20.70 12.10
C GLY A 68 1.86 20.18 12.85
N GLN A 69 2.83 19.58 12.13
CA GLN A 69 4.04 18.99 12.73
C GLN A 69 5.32 19.81 12.47
N THR A 70 5.42 20.47 11.31
CA THR A 70 6.59 21.27 10.90
C THR A 70 6.47 22.75 11.22
N VAL A 71 5.32 23.24 11.75
CA VAL A 71 5.36 24.31 12.76
C VAL A 71 5.97 23.67 14.01
N ARG A 72 7.25 23.27 13.88
CA ARG A 72 8.14 22.91 14.96
C ARG A 72 7.87 23.97 15.99
N ARG A 73 7.42 23.55 17.18
CA ARG A 73 7.21 24.43 18.33
C ARG A 73 8.38 25.39 18.36
N SER A 74 8.17 26.59 17.83
CA SER A 74 9.26 27.52 17.58
C SER A 74 9.81 27.78 18.97
N GLN A 75 11.06 27.35 19.23
CA GLN A 75 11.61 27.42 20.58
C GLN A 75 11.37 28.83 21.10
N ARG A 76 10.82 28.95 22.31
CA ARG A 76 10.45 30.27 22.85
C ARG A 76 11.60 31.26 22.64
N PRO A 77 11.35 32.44 22.05
CA PRO A 77 12.38 33.45 21.80
C PRO A 77 13.27 33.64 23.02
N ASN A 78 14.54 33.28 22.89
CA ASN A 78 15.51 33.41 23.98
C ASN A 78 16.30 34.71 23.77
N ALA A 79 16.18 35.64 24.72
CA ALA A 79 16.88 36.92 24.70
C ALA A 79 18.41 36.75 24.64
N TRP A 80 18.94 35.71 25.29
CA TRP A 80 20.37 35.39 25.24
C TRP A 80 20.83 35.08 23.82
N ASN A 81 20.08 34.25 23.09
CA ASN A 81 20.44 33.91 21.72
C ASN A 81 20.39 35.15 20.82
N ALA A 82 19.39 36.03 21.01
CA ALA A 82 19.30 37.30 20.27
C ALA A 82 20.54 38.16 20.49
N PHE A 83 20.90 38.33 21.76
CA PHE A 83 22.04 39.13 22.19
C PHE A 83 23.34 38.59 21.59
N VAL A 84 23.57 37.27 21.69
CA VAL A 84 24.78 36.64 21.13
C VAL A 84 24.84 36.80 19.62
N HIS A 85 23.72 36.64 18.90
CA HIS A 85 23.68 36.85 17.45
C HIS A 85 23.95 38.30 17.06
N GLN A 86 23.35 39.28 17.74
CA GLN A 86 23.63 40.69 17.48
C GLN A 86 25.10 41.01 17.72
N ARG A 87 25.68 40.57 18.84
CA ARG A 87 27.10 40.78 19.13
C ARG A 87 28.03 40.12 18.11
N LEU A 88 27.66 38.94 17.63
CA LEU A 88 28.38 38.25 16.58
C LEU A 88 28.32 39.05 15.27
N ASP A 89 27.15 39.59 14.92
CA ASP A 89 26.95 40.40 13.72
C ASP A 89 27.74 41.72 13.81
N ASP A 90 27.68 42.43 14.95
CA ASP A 90 28.45 43.66 15.22
C ASP A 90 29.96 43.46 14.97
N ILE A 91 30.52 42.33 15.44
CA ILE A 91 31.94 42.01 15.28
C ILE A 91 32.25 41.57 13.85
N ASN A 92 31.34 40.80 13.22
CA ASN A 92 31.52 40.31 11.86
C ASN A 92 31.36 41.39 10.78
N GLU A 93 30.69 42.51 11.07
CA GLU A 93 30.61 43.67 10.18
C GLU A 93 31.99 44.29 9.92
N GLY A 94 32.91 44.24 10.90
CA GLY A 94 34.28 44.71 10.76
C GLY A 94 35.23 43.72 10.04
N LEU A 95 34.79 42.49 9.77
CA LEU A 95 35.64 41.41 9.24
C LEU A 95 35.33 41.11 7.76
N SER A 96 36.38 40.79 7.00
CA SER A 96 36.24 40.40 5.60
C SER A 96 35.52 39.05 5.47
N LYS A 97 34.90 38.78 4.31
CA LYS A 97 34.00 37.61 4.09
C LYS A 97 34.62 36.24 4.38
N GLY A 98 35.95 36.10 4.42
CA GLY A 98 36.64 34.85 4.77
C GLY A 98 37.02 34.71 6.25
N ASN A 99 37.01 35.80 7.00
CA ASN A 99 37.50 35.87 8.38
C ASN A 99 36.38 36.04 9.41
N ARG A 100 35.11 35.88 9.00
CA ARG A 100 33.97 35.99 9.90
C ARG A 100 33.97 34.83 10.89
N TRP A 101 33.69 35.14 12.14
CA TRP A 101 33.57 34.14 13.20
C TRP A 101 32.38 33.23 12.96
N LYS A 102 32.59 31.93 13.15
CA LYS A 102 31.47 30.99 13.31
C LYS A 102 30.89 31.14 14.71
N LEU A 103 29.58 30.96 14.85
CA LEU A 103 28.87 31.11 16.12
C LEU A 103 29.48 30.26 17.25
N THR A 104 29.89 29.02 16.95
CA THR A 104 30.48 28.12 17.94
C THR A 104 31.84 28.62 18.44
N GLU A 105 32.72 28.99 17.51
CA GLU A 105 34.06 29.52 17.79
C GLU A 105 33.98 30.86 18.55
N PHE A 106 33.00 31.70 18.20
CA PHE A 106 32.72 32.97 18.86
C PHE A 106 32.28 32.77 20.31
N ILE A 107 31.30 31.90 20.54
CA ILE A 107 30.78 31.63 21.89
C ILE A 107 31.88 31.05 22.78
N GLU A 108 32.71 30.14 22.26
CA GLU A 108 33.80 29.54 23.00
C GLU A 108 34.86 30.58 23.39
N SER A 109 35.25 31.44 22.45
CA SER A 109 36.29 32.46 22.65
C SER A 109 35.83 33.64 23.52
N HIS A 110 34.54 33.98 23.50
CA HIS A 110 33.99 35.16 24.18
C HIS A 110 33.00 34.80 25.30
N LYS A 111 33.04 33.57 25.81
CA LYS A 111 32.03 33.07 26.76
C LYS A 111 31.90 33.95 28.00
N GLU A 112 33.02 34.32 28.62
CA GLU A 112 33.03 35.10 29.86
C GLU A 112 32.52 36.53 29.64
N THR A 113 32.97 37.19 28.57
CA THR A 113 32.56 38.55 28.23
C THR A 113 31.07 38.61 27.87
N LEU A 114 30.59 37.66 27.06
CA LEU A 114 29.17 37.56 26.73
C LEU A 114 28.30 37.36 27.97
N CYS A 115 28.70 36.47 28.89
CA CYS A 115 27.97 36.23 30.14
C CYS A 115 27.90 37.49 31.01
N ASN A 116 29.03 38.18 31.18
CA ASN A 116 29.11 39.41 31.98
C ASN A 116 28.29 40.54 31.36
N ASP A 117 28.40 40.75 30.06
CA ASP A 117 27.66 41.80 29.34
C ASP A 117 26.16 41.55 29.39
N TYR A 118 25.73 40.30 29.22
CA TYR A 118 24.31 39.96 29.33
C TYR A 118 23.78 40.10 30.76
N ALA A 119 24.59 39.77 31.76
CA ALA A 119 24.23 39.98 33.17
C ALA A 119 23.97 41.46 33.46
N ARG A 120 24.72 42.37 32.81
CA ARG A 120 24.56 43.83 32.92
C ARG A 120 23.33 44.39 32.18
N LEU A 121 22.75 43.65 31.23
CA LEU A 121 21.56 44.10 30.52
C LEU A 121 20.36 44.26 31.45
N SER A 122 19.68 45.38 31.32
CA SER A 122 18.40 45.63 31.97
C SER A 122 17.30 44.70 31.45
N ARG A 123 16.23 44.55 32.24
CA ARG A 123 15.04 43.77 31.83
C ARG A 123 14.40 44.33 30.56
N ALA A 124 14.39 45.66 30.40
CA ALA A 124 13.85 46.31 29.21
C ALA A 124 14.65 45.93 27.96
N GLN A 125 15.99 46.00 28.01
CA GLN A 125 16.85 45.57 26.90
C GLN A 125 16.66 44.10 26.55
N ARG A 126 16.62 43.20 27.56
CA ARG A 126 16.35 41.77 27.33
C ARG A 126 14.98 41.52 26.67
N ASN A 127 13.98 42.33 26.97
CA ASN A 127 12.68 42.24 26.32
C ASN A 127 12.73 42.76 24.88
N ASN A 128 13.47 43.84 24.60
CA ASN A 128 13.66 44.34 23.24
C ASN A 128 14.27 43.26 22.34
N TYR A 129 15.29 42.55 22.83
CA TYR A 129 15.87 41.40 22.15
C TYR A 129 14.86 40.29 21.81
N LYS A 130 13.90 40.02 22.70
CA LYS A 130 12.84 39.03 22.43
C LYS A 130 11.90 39.53 21.33
N VAL A 131 11.48 40.80 21.41
CA VAL A 131 10.59 41.42 20.42
C VAL A 131 11.25 41.42 19.05
N GLU A 132 12.54 41.75 18.99
CA GLU A 132 13.30 41.75 17.73
C GLU A 132 13.44 40.35 17.13
N ILE A 133 13.70 39.31 17.94
CA ILE A 133 13.65 37.92 17.46
C ILE A 133 12.26 37.56 16.93
N ILE A 134 11.19 37.94 17.64
CA ILE A 134 9.83 37.63 17.21
C ILE A 134 9.54 38.28 15.86
N LYS A 135 9.92 39.56 15.72
CA LYS A 135 9.78 40.32 14.46
C LYS A 135 10.57 39.67 13.34
N MET A 136 11.87 39.42 13.55
CA MET A 136 12.71 38.74 12.55
C MET A 136 12.18 37.36 12.17
N ARG A 137 11.62 36.61 13.12
CA ARG A 137 11.01 35.30 12.85
C ARG A 137 9.74 35.46 12.02
N ALA A 138 8.88 36.42 12.34
CA ALA A 138 7.69 36.71 11.56
C ALA A 138 8.06 37.10 10.11
N ASP A 139 9.07 37.95 9.94
CA ASP A 139 9.55 38.38 8.63
C ASP A 139 10.14 37.20 7.82
N LYS A 140 10.90 36.31 8.48
CA LYS A 140 11.46 35.10 7.85
C LYS A 140 10.42 34.01 7.58
N GLN A 141 9.33 33.99 8.34
CA GLN A 141 8.27 32.99 8.20
C GLN A 141 7.46 33.18 6.91
N CYS A 142 7.60 34.32 6.23
CA CYS A 142 6.94 34.59 4.95
C CYS A 142 7.31 33.61 3.81
N MET A 143 8.40 32.85 3.87
CA MET A 143 8.76 31.88 2.82
C MET A 143 9.48 30.66 3.38
N VAL A 144 8.78 29.82 4.15
CA VAL A 144 9.28 28.47 4.41
C VAL A 144 9.14 27.68 3.11
N HIS A 145 10.17 27.72 2.28
CA HIS A 145 10.31 26.77 1.19
C HIS A 145 10.43 25.37 1.77
N ASP A 146 9.62 24.45 1.26
CA ASP A 146 9.75 23.02 1.56
C ASP A 146 11.14 22.58 1.16
N ASN A 147 12.04 22.46 2.14
CA ASN A 147 13.34 21.86 1.91
C ASN A 147 13.11 20.34 1.79
N PRO A 148 13.25 19.74 0.60
CA PRO A 148 12.92 18.34 0.38
C PRO A 148 13.74 17.42 1.30
N ARG A 149 14.94 17.83 1.73
CA ARG A 149 15.75 17.08 2.69
C ARG A 149 15.16 17.06 4.09
N VAL A 150 14.49 18.13 4.52
CA VAL A 150 13.83 18.17 5.83
C VAL A 150 12.61 17.27 5.82
N VAL A 151 11.78 17.34 4.78
CA VAL A 151 10.65 16.43 4.58
C VAL A 151 11.13 14.98 4.57
N GLN A 152 12.20 14.67 3.83
CA GLN A 152 12.78 13.32 3.80
C GLN A 152 13.23 12.84 5.19
N ARG A 153 13.88 13.69 5.99
CA ARG A 153 14.31 13.34 7.36
C ARG A 153 13.13 13.12 8.30
N ASP A 154 12.11 13.96 8.23
CA ASP A 154 10.91 13.83 9.06
C ASP A 154 10.14 12.55 8.69
N MET A 155 10.06 12.21 7.39
CA MET A 155 9.53 10.93 6.94
C MET A 155 10.37 9.77 7.48
N GLN A 156 11.70 9.80 7.35
CA GLN A 156 12.59 8.76 7.88
C GLN A 156 12.44 8.59 9.40
N ALA A 157 12.32 9.68 10.15
CA ALA A 157 12.08 9.62 11.59
C ALA A 157 10.73 9.00 11.93
N THR A 158 9.69 9.33 11.16
CA THR A 158 8.35 8.72 11.30
C THR A 158 8.38 7.23 10.99
N PHE A 159 9.09 6.81 9.93
CA PHE A 159 9.30 5.39 9.63
C PHE A 159 10.04 4.68 10.75
N ALA A 160 11.14 5.26 11.26
CA ALA A 160 11.87 4.68 12.39
C ALA A 160 11.01 4.56 13.66
N ALA A 161 10.11 5.52 13.92
CA ALA A 161 9.16 5.43 15.04
C ALA A 161 8.13 4.32 14.81
N MET A 162 7.56 4.22 13.61
CA MET A 162 6.66 3.12 13.25
C MET A 162 7.36 1.76 13.38
N ASP A 163 8.63 1.65 13.03
CA ASP A 163 9.41 0.42 13.21
C ASP A 163 9.52 0.04 14.68
N GLN A 164 9.85 1.01 15.54
CA GLN A 164 9.93 0.76 16.98
C GLN A 164 8.59 0.28 17.55
N GLU A 165 7.47 0.83 17.08
CA GLU A 165 6.13 0.40 17.51
C GLU A 165 5.72 -0.96 16.93
N LEU A 166 6.02 -1.22 15.66
CA LEU A 166 5.67 -2.48 14.99
C LEU A 166 6.49 -3.66 15.51
N PHE A 167 7.78 -3.45 15.79
CA PHE A 167 8.69 -4.47 16.33
C PHE A 167 8.72 -4.52 17.86
N ALA A 168 7.89 -3.70 18.54
CA ALA A 168 7.71 -3.84 19.97
C ALA A 168 7.24 -5.27 20.29
N PRO A 169 7.87 -5.98 21.25
CA PRO A 169 7.68 -7.42 21.50
C PRO A 169 6.26 -7.82 21.93
N THR A 170 5.36 -6.87 22.09
CA THR A 170 3.96 -7.05 22.45
C THR A 170 3.03 -7.17 21.24
N SER A 171 3.49 -6.88 20.02
CA SER A 171 2.65 -6.97 18.82
C SER A 171 2.53 -8.43 18.33
N VAL A 172 1.32 -8.99 18.38
CA VAL A 172 1.00 -10.32 17.80
C VAL A 172 0.91 -10.25 16.26
N LEU A 173 0.94 -9.04 15.71
CA LEU A 173 0.88 -8.74 14.29
C LEU A 173 2.27 -8.84 13.66
N LYS A 174 2.50 -9.88 12.86
CA LYS A 174 3.57 -9.91 11.87
C LYS A 174 3.12 -9.09 10.67
N ALA A 175 3.19 -7.78 10.81
CA ALA A 175 2.67 -6.87 9.81
C ALA A 175 3.48 -6.93 8.50
N PHE A 176 2.78 -6.71 7.40
CA PHE A 176 3.30 -6.49 6.07
C PHE A 176 2.85 -5.08 5.69
N MET A 177 3.78 -4.16 5.45
CA MET A 177 3.42 -2.80 5.04
C MET A 177 4.27 -2.38 3.85
N TRP A 178 3.60 -1.85 2.83
CA TRP A 178 4.20 -1.29 1.64
C TRP A 178 3.57 0.09 1.41
N LEU A 179 4.41 1.10 1.16
CA LEU A 179 3.96 2.42 0.73
C LEU A 179 4.91 2.92 -0.36
N SER A 180 4.45 2.93 -1.61
CA SER A 180 5.07 3.73 -2.67
C SER A 180 4.34 5.05 -2.77
N VAL A 181 5.09 6.16 -2.74
CA VAL A 181 4.59 7.46 -3.18
C VAL A 181 5.56 7.96 -4.23
N VAL A 182 5.13 7.93 -5.49
CA VAL A 182 5.87 8.50 -6.61
C VAL A 182 5.31 9.88 -6.88
N GLU A 183 6.01 10.89 -6.35
CA GLU A 183 6.11 12.18 -7.02
C GLU A 183 7.60 12.42 -7.26
N LEU A 184 7.96 12.80 -8.49
CA LEU A 184 9.29 12.75 -9.16
C LEU A 184 10.52 13.25 -8.37
N ARG A 185 10.37 13.80 -7.16
CA ARG A 185 11.42 14.48 -6.41
C ARG A 185 11.75 13.88 -5.05
N THR A 186 10.97 12.92 -4.55
CA THR A 186 11.22 12.29 -3.24
C THR A 186 11.20 10.77 -3.35
N LEU A 187 12.39 10.20 -3.55
CA LEU A 187 12.63 8.76 -3.40
C LEU A 187 12.49 8.40 -1.92
N VAL A 188 11.32 7.91 -1.54
CA VAL A 188 11.14 7.15 -0.31
C VAL A 188 11.41 5.69 -0.67
N VAL A 189 12.40 5.07 -0.04
CA VAL A 189 12.64 3.63 -0.18
C VAL A 189 11.89 2.97 0.98
N PRO A 190 10.66 2.47 0.80
CA PRO A 190 10.00 1.69 1.83
C PRO A 190 10.72 0.34 1.95
N ASN A 191 11.01 -0.09 3.17
CA ASN A 191 11.66 -1.37 3.44
C ASN A 191 11.01 -2.02 4.66
N PHE A 192 10.00 -2.90 4.54
CA PHE A 192 9.71 -3.85 5.64
C PHE A 192 9.24 -5.21 5.15
N PHE A 193 10.14 -6.19 5.25
CA PHE A 193 9.81 -7.61 5.30
C PHE A 193 10.24 -8.12 6.67
N SER A 194 9.35 -8.77 7.41
CA SER A 194 9.80 -9.62 8.53
C SER A 194 10.80 -10.65 7.98
N GLU A 195 11.75 -11.11 8.80
CA GLU A 195 12.74 -12.12 8.38
C GLU A 195 12.06 -13.35 7.72
N LYS A 196 10.85 -13.70 8.18
CA LYS A 196 10.04 -14.78 7.61
C LYS A 196 9.45 -14.44 6.24
N ALA A 197 8.96 -13.21 6.08
CA ALA A 197 8.44 -12.74 4.79
C ALA A 197 9.56 -12.60 3.77
N GLU A 198 10.73 -12.12 4.20
CA GLU A 198 11.93 -12.07 3.34
C GLU A 198 12.37 -13.47 2.92
N LYS A 199 12.45 -14.42 3.86
CA LYS A 199 12.73 -15.83 3.55
C LYS A 199 11.69 -16.42 2.59
N PHE A 200 10.41 -16.10 2.76
CA PHE A 200 9.35 -16.53 1.83
C PHE A 200 9.56 -15.94 0.43
N VAL A 201 9.79 -14.63 0.32
CA VAL A 201 9.97 -13.98 -0.99
C VAL A 201 11.21 -14.52 -1.71
N ARG A 202 12.32 -14.72 -0.98
CA ARG A 202 13.53 -15.29 -1.56
C ARG A 202 13.38 -16.78 -1.90
N ALA A 203 12.83 -17.59 -1.00
CA ALA A 203 12.80 -19.05 -1.17
C ALA A 203 11.63 -19.55 -2.03
N VAL A 204 10.49 -18.86 -2.01
CA VAL A 204 9.26 -19.30 -2.71
C VAL A 204 9.04 -18.53 -4.00
N LEU A 205 9.30 -17.23 -4.02
CA LEU A 205 9.11 -16.41 -5.22
C LEU A 205 10.40 -16.28 -6.05
N ASP A 206 11.56 -16.69 -5.51
CA ASP A 206 12.88 -16.50 -6.13
C ASP A 206 13.12 -15.05 -6.56
N LEU A 207 12.67 -14.11 -5.73
CA LEU A 207 12.83 -12.68 -5.94
C LEU A 207 13.57 -12.06 -4.77
N GLU A 208 14.41 -11.08 -5.07
CA GLU A 208 14.87 -10.16 -4.05
C GLU A 208 13.67 -9.32 -3.57
N PRO A 209 13.48 -9.10 -2.26
CA PRO A 209 12.33 -8.34 -1.76
C PRO A 209 12.22 -6.94 -2.37
N ARG A 210 13.36 -6.29 -2.63
CA ARG A 210 13.42 -5.00 -3.33
C ARG A 210 12.88 -5.09 -4.77
N ARG A 211 13.21 -6.17 -5.48
CA ARG A 211 12.73 -6.41 -6.85
C ARG A 211 11.23 -6.71 -6.88
N LEU A 212 10.71 -7.42 -5.87
CA LEU A 212 9.27 -7.62 -5.70
C LEU A 212 8.55 -6.28 -5.50
N ALA A 213 9.07 -5.42 -4.61
CA ALA A 213 8.49 -4.08 -4.37
C ALA A 213 8.47 -3.23 -5.65
N LEU A 214 9.58 -3.18 -6.40
CA LEU A 214 9.66 -2.46 -7.67
C LEU A 214 8.68 -3.02 -8.73
N LYS A 215 8.51 -4.34 -8.80
CA LYS A 215 7.53 -4.96 -9.71
C LYS A 215 6.10 -4.60 -9.34
N LEU A 216 5.77 -4.63 -8.05
CA LEU A 216 4.45 -4.23 -7.54
C LEU A 216 4.20 -2.73 -7.79
N GLU A 217 5.21 -1.88 -7.59
CA GLU A 217 5.13 -0.45 -7.87
C GLU A 217 4.90 -0.18 -9.35
N ALA A 218 5.72 -0.78 -10.22
CA ALA A 218 5.57 -0.67 -11.67
C ALA A 218 4.18 -1.13 -12.10
N PHE A 219 3.67 -2.23 -11.53
CA PHE A 219 2.32 -2.73 -11.77
C PHE A 219 1.24 -1.73 -11.34
N ALA A 220 1.35 -1.13 -10.15
CA ALA A 220 0.38 -0.17 -9.63
C ALA A 220 0.39 1.15 -10.43
N VAL A 221 1.55 1.62 -10.88
CA VAL A 221 1.72 2.89 -11.61
C VAL A 221 1.36 2.76 -13.09
N SER A 222 1.65 1.62 -13.70
CA SER A 222 1.42 1.41 -15.14
C SER A 222 -0.06 1.32 -15.54
N GLY A 223 -0.99 1.29 -14.58
CA GLY A 223 -2.41 1.13 -14.87
C GLY A 223 -2.79 -0.26 -15.40
N LEU A 224 -1.82 -1.18 -15.51
CA LEU A 224 -2.04 -2.56 -15.99
C LEU A 224 -3.06 -3.34 -15.14
N ALA A 225 -3.36 -2.86 -13.93
CA ALA A 225 -4.44 -3.41 -13.12
C ALA A 225 -5.82 -3.30 -13.79
N GLU A 226 -6.04 -2.29 -14.64
CA GLU A 226 -7.31 -2.10 -15.37
C GLU A 226 -7.39 -3.02 -16.59
N ASP A 227 -6.26 -3.26 -17.27
CA ASP A 227 -6.16 -4.11 -18.45
C ASP A 227 -6.04 -5.60 -18.14
N ILE A 228 -5.66 -5.95 -16.91
CA ILE A 228 -5.81 -7.34 -16.45
C ILE A 228 -7.29 -7.55 -16.36
N PRO A 229 -7.88 -8.38 -17.25
CA PRO A 229 -9.31 -8.65 -17.19
C PRO A 229 -9.53 -9.08 -15.76
N THR A 230 -10.27 -8.23 -15.01
CA THR A 230 -10.57 -8.49 -13.60
C THR A 230 -11.03 -9.91 -13.65
N ILE A 231 -10.24 -10.83 -13.08
CA ILE A 231 -10.63 -12.22 -13.03
C ILE A 231 -11.80 -12.12 -12.07
N SER A 232 -12.98 -11.87 -12.64
CA SER A 232 -14.25 -12.03 -12.01
C SER A 232 -14.17 -13.47 -11.61
N ARG A 233 -13.73 -13.68 -10.38
CA ARG A 233 -13.94 -14.90 -9.65
C ARG A 233 -15.43 -14.91 -9.38
N GLU A 234 -16.26 -15.01 -10.43
CA GLU A 234 -17.24 -16.09 -10.41
C GLU A 234 -16.49 -17.25 -9.80
N LYS A 235 -16.94 -17.72 -8.64
CA LYS A 235 -16.30 -18.80 -7.92
C LYS A 235 -16.34 -20.01 -8.85
N LYS A 236 -15.35 -20.11 -9.73
CA LYS A 236 -15.21 -21.18 -10.67
C LYS A 236 -15.07 -22.39 -9.78
N SER A 237 -16.04 -23.27 -9.87
CA SER A 237 -16.00 -24.51 -9.11
C SER A 237 -14.65 -25.17 -9.39
N LEU A 238 -14.12 -25.94 -8.44
CA LEU A 238 -12.87 -26.67 -8.64
C LEU A 238 -12.82 -27.40 -10.00
N ASN A 239 -13.98 -27.88 -10.47
CA ASN A 239 -14.14 -28.52 -11.76
C ASN A 239 -13.99 -27.57 -12.96
N GLN A 240 -14.43 -26.31 -12.87
CA GLN A 240 -14.22 -25.30 -13.90
C GLN A 240 -12.75 -24.87 -13.97
N LEU A 241 -12.09 -24.67 -12.83
CA LEU A 241 -10.63 -24.42 -12.78
C LEU A 241 -9.84 -25.58 -13.38
N VAL A 242 -10.20 -26.82 -13.03
CA VAL A 242 -9.61 -28.03 -13.60
C VAL A 242 -9.93 -28.15 -15.10
N SER A 243 -11.09 -27.70 -15.56
CA SER A 243 -11.46 -27.68 -16.97
C SER A 243 -10.66 -26.64 -17.76
N GLU A 244 -10.49 -25.43 -17.23
CA GLU A 244 -9.70 -24.36 -17.85
C GLU A 244 -8.22 -24.71 -17.93
N CYS A 245 -7.68 -25.33 -16.88
CA CYS A 245 -6.33 -25.89 -16.95
C CYS A 245 -6.24 -26.99 -18.02
N ARG A 246 -7.27 -27.83 -18.18
CA ARG A 246 -7.28 -28.88 -19.22
C ARG A 246 -7.37 -28.33 -20.64
N THR A 247 -8.12 -27.25 -20.87
CA THR A 247 -8.21 -26.59 -22.18
C THR A 247 -6.92 -25.88 -22.53
N LEU A 248 -6.32 -25.13 -21.59
CA LEU A 248 -5.00 -24.50 -21.80
C LEU A 248 -3.89 -25.52 -22.07
N ILE A 249 -3.96 -26.70 -21.46
CA ILE A 249 -3.02 -27.80 -21.71
C ILE A 249 -3.29 -28.52 -23.06
N GLN A 250 -4.51 -28.43 -23.60
CA GLN A 250 -4.89 -29.10 -24.86
C GLN A 250 -4.62 -28.23 -26.09
N ASP A 251 -4.64 -26.91 -25.96
CA ASP A 251 -4.46 -25.98 -27.08
C ASP A 251 -3.01 -25.84 -27.55
N GLU A 252 -2.01 -26.29 -26.78
CA GLU A 252 -0.59 -25.99 -27.09
C GLU A 252 0.34 -27.17 -27.43
N LEU A 253 -0.07 -28.45 -27.48
CA LEU A 253 0.87 -29.53 -27.90
C LEU A 253 0.31 -30.74 -28.67
N VAL A 254 0.79 -30.89 -29.91
CA VAL A 254 0.78 -32.08 -30.77
C VAL A 254 1.61 -33.18 -30.09
N GLN A 255 1.01 -34.37 -29.97
CA GLN A 255 1.21 -35.41 -28.95
C GLN A 255 0.66 -35.04 -27.55
N ASN A 256 -0.25 -35.89 -27.09
CA ASN A 256 -1.03 -35.69 -25.87
C ASN A 256 -0.10 -35.54 -24.65
N PRO A 257 -0.06 -34.38 -23.96
CA PRO A 257 0.87 -34.07 -22.88
C PRO A 257 0.85 -35.06 -21.70
N SER A 258 -0.24 -35.84 -21.57
CA SER A 258 -0.40 -36.87 -20.55
C SER A 258 0.60 -38.05 -20.64
N SER A 259 1.35 -38.19 -21.74
CA SER A 259 2.43 -39.18 -21.87
C SER A 259 3.83 -38.63 -21.60
N ILE A 260 4.00 -37.32 -21.43
CA ILE A 260 5.31 -36.70 -21.12
C ILE A 260 5.47 -36.63 -19.60
N GLY A 261 5.56 -37.80 -18.98
CA GLY A 261 5.74 -37.93 -17.53
C GLY A 261 7.22 -37.97 -17.15
N GLY A 262 7.89 -36.82 -17.13
CA GLY A 262 9.27 -36.76 -16.65
C GLY A 262 9.94 -35.40 -16.83
N CYS A 263 10.56 -34.89 -15.76
CA CYS A 263 11.26 -33.60 -15.76
C CYS A 263 12.31 -33.49 -16.90
N LYS A 264 13.00 -34.60 -17.22
CA LYS A 264 13.98 -34.65 -18.32
C LYS A 264 13.34 -34.48 -19.70
N SER A 265 12.16 -35.05 -19.93
CA SER A 265 11.44 -34.94 -21.20
C SER A 265 10.86 -33.54 -21.41
N VAL A 266 10.42 -32.90 -20.32
CA VAL A 266 9.99 -31.50 -20.33
C VAL A 266 11.17 -30.57 -20.63
N GLN A 267 12.33 -30.80 -20.00
CA GLN A 267 13.53 -30.00 -20.26
C GLN A 267 14.01 -30.12 -21.72
N LEU A 268 13.98 -31.32 -22.29
CA LEU A 268 14.34 -31.54 -23.70
C LEU A 268 13.42 -30.77 -24.66
N LEU A 269 12.11 -30.75 -24.37
CA LEU A 269 11.14 -30.02 -25.17
C LEU A 269 11.37 -28.50 -25.09
N ILE A 270 11.65 -27.99 -23.89
CA ILE A 270 12.00 -26.58 -23.67
C ILE A 270 13.26 -26.21 -24.45
N ASN A 271 14.31 -27.03 -24.39
CA ASN A 271 15.54 -26.77 -25.13
C ASN A 271 15.30 -26.75 -26.64
N ARG A 272 14.48 -27.65 -27.18
CA ARG A 272 14.15 -27.68 -28.62
C ARG A 272 13.33 -26.47 -29.09
N LEU A 273 12.46 -25.97 -28.23
CA LEU A 273 11.72 -24.72 -28.46
C LEU A 273 12.65 -23.51 -28.46
N ILE A 274 13.61 -23.47 -27.52
CA ILE A 274 14.62 -22.40 -27.45
C ILE A 274 15.55 -22.44 -28.67
N GLU A 275 15.93 -23.63 -29.13
CA GLU A 275 16.78 -23.84 -30.31
C GLU A 275 16.02 -23.65 -31.65
N GLU A 276 14.73 -23.28 -31.61
CA GLU A 276 13.84 -23.13 -32.78
C GLU A 276 13.72 -24.39 -33.67
N THR A 277 14.17 -25.55 -33.18
CA THR A 277 14.07 -26.84 -33.88
C THR A 277 12.65 -27.40 -33.88
N CYS A 278 11.76 -26.82 -33.07
CA CYS A 278 10.34 -27.14 -33.02
C CYS A 278 9.54 -25.83 -32.94
N LYS A 279 8.44 -25.72 -33.72
CA LYS A 279 7.55 -24.56 -33.72
C LYS A 279 6.08 -24.97 -33.67
N TRP A 280 5.29 -24.16 -32.99
CA TRP A 280 3.83 -24.25 -32.98
C TRP A 280 3.28 -23.49 -34.17
N THR A 281 2.75 -24.21 -35.16
CA THR A 281 2.02 -23.61 -36.28
C THR A 281 0.55 -23.94 -36.16
N LYS A 282 -0.27 -22.89 -36.16
CA LYS A 282 -1.72 -23.04 -36.29
C LYS A 282 -2.01 -23.60 -37.69
N LEU A 283 -2.62 -24.78 -37.75
CA LEU A 283 -3.07 -25.37 -39.00
C LEU A 283 -4.19 -24.51 -39.58
N THR A 284 -4.23 -24.37 -40.90
CA THR A 284 -5.39 -23.78 -41.60
C THR A 284 -6.59 -24.72 -41.50
N GLU A 285 -7.80 -24.22 -41.80
CA GLU A 285 -9.01 -25.07 -41.79
C GLU A 285 -8.91 -26.22 -42.79
N GLU A 286 -8.29 -25.99 -43.95
CA GLU A 286 -8.03 -27.00 -44.97
C GLU A 286 -7.05 -28.07 -44.46
N GLU A 287 -5.90 -27.66 -43.90
CA GLU A 287 -4.91 -28.58 -43.34
C GLU A 287 -5.48 -29.39 -42.16
N LEU A 288 -6.36 -28.77 -41.37
CA LEU A 288 -7.05 -29.46 -40.28
C LEU A 288 -8.02 -30.52 -40.82
N ALA A 289 -8.80 -30.19 -41.86
CA ALA A 289 -9.72 -31.12 -42.51
C ALA A 289 -8.98 -32.31 -43.14
N ASP A 290 -7.86 -32.06 -43.82
CA ASP A 290 -6.99 -33.10 -44.38
C ASP A 290 -6.44 -34.01 -43.30
N ARG A 291 -6.03 -33.43 -42.16
CA ARG A 291 -5.51 -34.19 -41.03
C ARG A 291 -6.58 -35.03 -40.35
N ILE A 292 -7.81 -34.54 -40.24
CA ILE A 292 -8.96 -35.31 -39.75
C ILE A 292 -9.22 -36.50 -40.67
N THR A 293 -9.25 -36.26 -41.99
CA THR A 293 -9.49 -37.29 -43.00
C THR A 293 -8.40 -38.37 -42.98
N SER A 294 -7.12 -37.96 -42.93
CA SER A 294 -5.96 -38.86 -42.80
C SER A 294 -6.03 -39.70 -41.51
N ASN A 295 -6.38 -39.07 -40.38
CA ASN A 295 -6.55 -39.78 -39.11
C ASN A 295 -7.68 -40.81 -39.17
N HIS A 296 -8.80 -40.48 -39.81
CA HIS A 296 -9.90 -41.43 -40.03
C HIS A 296 -9.49 -42.60 -40.92
N ALA A 297 -8.74 -42.36 -41.99
CA ALA A 297 -8.21 -43.42 -42.86
C ALA A 297 -7.28 -44.37 -42.09
N ARG A 298 -6.39 -43.83 -41.24
CA ARG A 298 -5.50 -44.63 -40.38
C ARG A 298 -6.28 -45.45 -39.35
N GLN A 299 -7.37 -44.91 -38.79
CA GLN A 299 -8.25 -45.68 -37.92
C GLN A 299 -8.97 -46.81 -38.66
N ALA A 300 -9.42 -46.56 -39.89
CA ALA A 300 -10.02 -47.60 -40.74
C ALA A 300 -9.01 -48.72 -41.07
N ALA A 301 -7.72 -48.37 -41.17
CA ALA A 301 -6.61 -49.33 -41.31
C ALA A 301 -6.22 -50.04 -39.99
N GLY A 302 -6.93 -49.79 -38.89
CA GLY A 302 -6.72 -50.44 -37.59
C GLY A 302 -5.72 -49.74 -36.66
N GLU A 303 -5.19 -48.57 -37.04
CA GLU A 303 -4.30 -47.80 -36.17
C GLU A 303 -5.09 -47.02 -35.10
N THR A 304 -4.67 -47.12 -33.85
CA THR A 304 -5.35 -46.43 -32.73
C THR A 304 -4.94 -44.95 -32.68
N VAL A 305 -5.52 -44.13 -33.56
CA VAL A 305 -5.23 -42.68 -33.62
C VAL A 305 -5.90 -41.91 -32.48
N TYR A 306 -7.18 -42.16 -32.23
CA TYR A 306 -7.92 -41.56 -31.11
C TYR A 306 -8.17 -42.59 -30.00
N LYS A 307 -7.89 -42.23 -28.75
CA LYS A 307 -8.29 -43.03 -27.59
C LYS A 307 -9.80 -42.88 -27.36
N PRO A 308 -10.57 -43.98 -27.26
CA PRO A 308 -12.00 -43.91 -26.97
C PRO A 308 -12.22 -43.13 -25.67
N ARG A 309 -12.95 -42.01 -25.74
CA ARG A 309 -13.29 -41.26 -24.55
C ARG A 309 -14.25 -42.12 -23.73
N LYS A 310 -13.91 -42.44 -22.47
CA LYS A 310 -14.82 -43.15 -21.56
C LYS A 310 -16.17 -42.43 -21.57
N MET A 311 -17.23 -43.11 -22.02
CA MET A 311 -18.57 -42.53 -21.98
C MET A 311 -18.88 -42.15 -20.54
N ARG A 312 -19.19 -40.87 -20.34
CA ARG A 312 -19.51 -40.34 -19.02
C ARG A 312 -20.85 -40.94 -18.61
N THR A 313 -20.84 -41.83 -17.63
CA THR A 313 -22.05 -42.40 -17.04
C THR A 313 -22.92 -41.23 -16.55
N LYS A 314 -24.10 -41.07 -17.16
CA LYS A 314 -25.04 -40.01 -16.76
C LYS A 314 -25.44 -40.30 -15.32
N LYS A 315 -24.97 -39.45 -14.39
CA LYS A 315 -25.36 -39.51 -12.99
C LYS A 315 -26.80 -39.03 -12.90
N THR A 316 -27.74 -39.95 -12.71
CA THR A 316 -29.15 -39.66 -12.42
C THR A 316 -29.18 -38.85 -11.13
N VAL A 317 -29.50 -37.56 -11.23
CA VAL A 317 -29.73 -36.71 -10.06
C VAL A 317 -31.21 -36.84 -9.74
N GLU A 318 -31.53 -37.68 -8.76
CA GLU A 318 -32.87 -37.72 -8.17
C GLU A 318 -33.10 -36.40 -7.43
N LYS A 319 -34.11 -35.66 -7.90
CA LYS A 319 -34.48 -34.33 -7.44
C LYS A 319 -35.49 -34.52 -6.31
N SER A 320 -35.03 -34.51 -5.05
CA SER A 320 -35.91 -34.58 -3.89
C SER A 320 -36.68 -33.26 -3.75
N ALA A 321 -37.99 -33.30 -3.96
CA ALA A 321 -38.92 -32.21 -3.70
C ALA A 321 -39.19 -32.11 -2.19
N ALA A 322 -38.89 -30.96 -1.60
CA ALA A 322 -39.32 -30.62 -0.25
C ALA A 322 -40.61 -29.81 -0.34
N ILE A 323 -41.71 -30.42 0.11
CA ILE A 323 -42.99 -29.77 0.38
C ILE A 323 -42.81 -28.91 1.63
N VAL A 324 -43.08 -27.60 1.51
CA VAL A 324 -43.23 -26.68 2.65
C VAL A 324 -44.68 -26.21 2.62
N GLU A 325 -45.51 -26.79 3.48
CA GLU A 325 -46.81 -26.24 3.85
C GLU A 325 -46.58 -25.11 4.87
N SER A 326 -46.98 -23.89 4.50
CA SER A 326 -47.05 -22.73 5.39
C SER A 326 -48.51 -22.31 5.50
N SER A 327 -49.16 -22.81 6.55
CA SER A 327 -50.49 -22.41 7.00
C SER A 327 -50.37 -21.41 8.17
N SER A 328 -51.45 -20.67 8.41
CA SER A 328 -51.73 -19.73 9.52
C SER A 328 -51.19 -18.31 9.35
N GLU A 329 -51.92 -17.25 9.68
CA GLU A 329 -53.35 -16.96 9.81
C GLU A 329 -53.41 -15.43 10.02
N SER A 330 -54.46 -14.82 9.49
CA SER A 330 -55.12 -13.58 9.90
C SER A 330 -54.49 -12.71 11.01
N ASP A 331 -54.28 -11.43 10.70
CA ASP A 331 -54.67 -10.33 11.59
C ASP A 331 -55.12 -9.13 10.74
N GLU A 332 -56.44 -8.94 10.72
CA GLU A 332 -57.11 -7.71 10.30
C GLU A 332 -56.89 -6.68 11.41
N ASN A 333 -56.31 -5.53 11.08
CA ASN A 333 -56.37 -4.37 11.97
C ASN A 333 -56.82 -3.16 11.15
N GLU A 334 -58.12 -2.90 11.23
CA GLU A 334 -58.73 -1.60 10.93
C GLU A 334 -58.28 -0.57 11.96
N GLY A 335 -58.07 0.67 11.50
CA GLY A 335 -57.66 1.82 12.29
C GLY A 335 -57.27 2.92 11.30
N ASP A 336 -58.22 3.59 10.67
CA ASP A 336 -59.13 4.60 11.22
C ASP A 336 -58.42 5.92 11.57
N ASP A 337 -58.88 6.95 10.87
CA ASP A 337 -58.86 8.39 11.10
C ASP A 337 -57.56 9.17 11.37
N GLY A 338 -57.40 10.25 10.58
CA GLY A 338 -56.57 11.38 10.98
C GLY A 338 -56.18 12.37 9.89
N ASP A 339 -57.16 12.93 9.16
CA ASP A 339 -56.99 14.23 8.51
C ASP A 339 -56.69 15.29 9.59
N ASN A 340 -55.61 16.06 9.41
CA ASN A 340 -55.57 17.42 9.92
C ASN A 340 -54.55 18.28 9.13
N GLU A 341 -55.11 19.34 8.52
CA GLU A 341 -54.54 20.63 8.06
C GLU A 341 -53.10 20.74 7.54
#